data_AF-A0A101VU28-F1
#
_entry.id   AF-A0A101VU28-F1
#
_cell.length_a   1.000
_cell.length_b   1.000
_cell.length_c   1.000
_cell.angle_alpha   90.00
_cell.angle_beta   90.00
_cell.angle_gamma   90.00
#
_symmetry.space_group_name_H-M   'P 1'
#
loop_
_entity.id
_entity.type
_entity.pdbx_description
1 polymer ?
#
loop_
_entity_poly.entity_id
_entity_poly.type
_entity_poly.pdbx_seq_one_letter_code
_entity_poly.pdbx_strand_id
1 'polypeptide(L)'
;MYEFGENVGLWSVFIAICLNLLNFGIFLFFSRGLKEKSNKSFITSALGGIGFRMLFILLSFFIVLKFLKIDKYSFIFTFFVIYIFFLVIEIMLLRNIGKKPK
;
A
#
# COMPACT_ATOMS: atom_id res chain seq x y z
N MET A 1 -6.58 -28.52 -19.86
CA MET A 1 -7.47 -27.43 -19.39
C MET A 1 -7.03 -26.84 -18.03
N TYR A 2 -5.78 -27.05 -17.58
CA TYR A 2 -5.25 -26.54 -16.29
C TYR A 2 -4.32 -25.32 -16.43
N GLU A 3 -3.65 -25.14 -17.58
CA GLU A 3 -2.67 -24.04 -17.78
C GLU A 3 -3.30 -22.64 -17.87
N PHE A 4 -4.60 -22.54 -18.22
CA PHE A 4 -5.27 -21.24 -18.30
C PHE A 4 -5.61 -20.66 -16.92
N GLY A 5 -5.77 -21.51 -15.89
CA GLY A 5 -6.06 -21.09 -14.51
C GLY A 5 -4.83 -20.55 -13.78
N GLU A 6 -3.68 -21.22 -13.93
CA GLU A 6 -2.42 -20.81 -13.28
C GLU A 6 -1.96 -19.42 -13.75
N ASN A 7 -2.02 -19.15 -15.05
CA ASN A 7 -1.60 -17.87 -15.60
C ASN A 7 -2.43 -16.71 -15.05
N VAL A 8 -3.76 -16.87 -14.96
CA VAL A 8 -4.65 -15.84 -14.42
C VAL A 8 -4.39 -15.62 -12.92
N GLY A 9 -4.11 -16.68 -12.16
CA GLY A 9 -3.72 -16.58 -10.75
C GLY A 9 -2.41 -15.81 -10.56
N LEU A 10 -1.37 -16.13 -11.34
CA LEU A 10 -0.07 -15.45 -11.28
C LEU A 10 -0.18 -13.95 -11.61
N TRP A 11 -0.96 -13.58 -12.62
CA TRP A 11 -1.22 -12.17 -12.93
C TRP A 11 -1.92 -11.45 -11.77
N SER A 12 -2.88 -12.12 -11.12
CA SER A 12 -3.60 -11.58 -9.96
C SER A 12 -2.64 -11.26 -8.81
N VAL A 13 -1.74 -12.19 -8.50
CA VAL A 13 -0.71 -12.04 -7.46
C VAL A 13 0.26 -10.90 -7.83
N PHE A 14 0.76 -10.89 -9.06
CA PHE A 14 1.69 -9.87 -9.54
C PHE A 14 1.10 -8.45 -9.44
N ILE A 15 -0.14 -8.28 -9.89
CA ILE A 15 -0.83 -6.97 -9.83
C ILE A 15 -1.06 -6.54 -8.38
N ALA A 16 -1.45 -7.45 -7.49
CA ALA A 16 -1.61 -7.15 -6.06
C ALA A 16 -0.30 -6.68 -5.42
N ILE A 17 0.83 -7.30 -5.76
CA ILE A 17 2.16 -6.91 -5.29
C ILE A 17 2.54 -5.54 -5.85
N CYS A 18 2.38 -5.31 -7.16
CA CYS A 18 2.66 -4.02 -7.79
C CYS A 18 1.84 -2.88 -7.17
N LEU A 19 0.56 -3.11 -6.90
CA LEU A 19 -0.30 -2.09 -6.30
C LEU A 19 0.17 -1.71 -4.90
N ASN A 20 0.55 -2.70 -4.09
CA ASN A 20 1.08 -2.49 -2.76
C ASN A 20 2.45 -1.80 -2.76
N LEU A 21 3.33 -2.16 -3.70
CA LEU A 21 4.62 -1.49 -3.87
C LEU A 21 4.43 -0.02 -4.25
N LEU A 22 3.51 0.28 -5.16
CA LEU A 22 3.18 1.66 -5.54
C LEU A 22 2.62 2.43 -4.34
N ASN A 23 1.69 1.82 -3.60
CA ASN A 23 1.13 2.39 -2.37
C ASN A 23 2.22 2.67 -1.30
N PHE A 24 3.18 1.77 -1.12
CA PHE A 24 4.32 1.96 -0.23
C PHE A 24 5.29 3.03 -0.75
N GLY A 25 5.48 3.11 -2.07
CA GLY A 25 6.26 4.17 -2.72
C GLY A 25 5.68 5.57 -2.44
N ILE A 26 4.34 5.71 -2.49
CA ILE A 26 3.65 6.94 -2.11
C ILE A 26 3.95 7.27 -0.63
N PHE A 27 3.90 6.29 0.27
CA PHE A 27 4.28 6.49 1.67
C PHE A 27 5.72 7.00 1.83
N LEU A 28 6.68 6.39 1.13
CA LEU A 28 8.07 6.82 1.19
C LEU A 28 8.24 8.26 0.70
N PHE A 29 7.51 8.65 -0.34
CA PHE A 29 7.49 10.03 -0.82
C PHE A 29 6.99 11.01 0.24
N PHE A 30 5.84 10.73 0.87
CA PHE A 30 5.29 11.59 1.93
C PHE A 30 6.15 11.60 3.20
N SER A 31 6.77 10.47 3.55
CA SER A 31 7.57 10.32 4.78
C SER A 31 8.93 11.04 4.72
N ARG A 32 9.47 11.33 3.53
CA ARG A 32 10.66 12.18 3.39
C ARG A 32 10.44 13.59 3.92
N GLY A 33 9.25 14.16 3.71
CA GLY A 33 8.91 15.52 4.19
C GLY A 33 8.56 15.61 5.68
N LEU A 34 8.56 14.49 6.41
CA LEU A 34 8.16 14.42 7.82
C LEU A 34 9.32 14.65 8.81
N LYS A 35 10.58 14.53 8.38
CA LYS A 35 11.77 14.52 9.28
C LYS A 35 12.03 15.82 10.04
N GLU A 36 11.55 16.97 9.56
CA GLU A 36 11.86 18.29 10.13
C GLU A 36 10.63 19.00 10.70
N LYS A 37 9.48 18.31 10.76
CA LYS A 37 8.22 18.92 11.19
C LYS A 37 8.04 18.87 12.70
N SER A 38 7.42 19.91 13.25
CA SER A 38 6.96 19.92 14.65
C SER A 38 5.97 18.79 14.91
N ASN A 39 5.86 18.32 16.15
CA ASN A 39 5.08 17.13 16.51
C ASN A 39 3.60 17.19 16.03
N LYS A 40 2.96 18.36 16.13
CA LYS A 40 1.60 18.57 15.60
C LYS A 40 1.54 18.47 14.07
N SER A 41 2.50 19.09 13.37
CA SER A 41 2.55 19.08 11.91
C SER A 41 2.94 17.69 11.35
N PHE A 42 3.74 16.92 12.10
CA PHE A 42 4.05 15.52 11.82
C PHE A 42 2.78 14.67 11.81
N ILE A 43 1.98 14.74 12.87
CA ILE A 43 0.73 13.96 13.01
C ILE A 43 -0.25 14.29 11.88
N THR A 44 -0.50 15.57 11.61
CA THR A 44 -1.43 15.99 10.53
C THR A 44 -0.95 15.54 9.16
N SER A 45 0.36 15.64 8.89
CA SER A 45 0.92 15.21 7.59
C SER A 45 0.90 13.68 7.44
N ALA A 46 1.16 12.92 8.52
CA ALA A 46 1.11 11.46 8.50
C ALA A 46 -0.33 10.96 8.33
N LEU A 47 -1.30 11.50 9.08
CA LEU A 47 -2.72 11.16 8.95
C LEU A 47 -3.26 11.53 7.56
N GLY A 48 -2.90 12.71 7.04
CA GLY A 48 -3.28 13.13 5.69
C GLY A 48 -2.73 12.20 4.61
N GLY A 49 -1.45 11.79 4.72
CA GLY A 49 -0.84 10.84 3.81
C GLY A 49 -1.52 9.47 3.84
N ILE A 50 -1.91 8.97 5.02
CA ILE A 50 -2.68 7.73 5.16
C ILE A 50 -4.07 7.88 4.53
N GLY A 51 -4.77 9.00 4.76
CA GLY A 51 -6.09 9.25 4.19
C GLY A 51 -6.09 9.28 2.66
N PHE A 52 -5.12 9.99 2.07
CA PHE A 52 -4.94 10.02 0.61
C PHE A 52 -4.69 8.61 0.04
N ARG A 53 -3.83 7.82 0.70
CA ARG A 53 -3.51 6.46 0.28
C ARG A 53 -4.70 5.50 0.39
N MET A 54 -5.53 5.64 1.42
CA MET A 54 -6.77 4.87 1.53
C MET A 54 -7.70 5.12 0.35
N LEU A 55 -7.88 6.39 -0.05
CA LEU A 55 -8.67 6.72 -1.24
C LEU A 55 -8.05 6.16 -2.53
N PHE A 56 -6.73 6.27 -2.68
CA PHE A 56 -6.01 5.73 -3.83
C PHE A 56 -6.15 4.21 -3.95
N ILE A 57 -5.97 3.47 -2.85
CA ILE A 57 -6.13 2.01 -2.82
C ILE A 57 -7.57 1.65 -3.14
N LEU A 58 -8.55 2.32 -2.55
CA LEU A 58 -9.97 2.02 -2.77
C LEU A 58 -10.33 2.16 -4.25
N LEU A 59 -9.98 3.28 -4.88
CA LEU A 59 -10.21 3.53 -6.30
C LEU A 59 -9.52 2.48 -7.18
N SER A 60 -8.25 2.21 -6.89
CA SER A 60 -7.47 1.22 -7.65
C SER A 60 -8.03 -0.18 -7.53
N PHE A 61 -8.46 -0.57 -6.33
CA PHE A 61 -9.08 -1.86 -6.05
C PHE A 61 -10.39 -2.05 -6.81
N PHE A 62 -11.24 -1.01 -6.86
CA PHE A 62 -12.46 -1.03 -7.68
C PHE A 62 -12.16 -1.16 -9.17
N ILE A 63 -11.17 -0.43 -9.69
CA ILE A 63 -10.77 -0.51 -11.09
C ILE A 63 -10.30 -1.93 -11.43
N VAL A 64 -9.42 -2.49 -10.62
CA VAL A 64 -8.87 -3.84 -10.85
C VAL A 64 -9.97 -4.90 -10.81
N LEU A 65 -10.86 -4.87 -9.81
CA LEU A 65 -11.93 -5.86 -9.70
C LEU A 65 -12.99 -5.77 -10.81
N LYS A 66 -13.23 -4.56 -11.36
CA LYS A 66 -14.28 -4.33 -12.35
C LYS A 66 -13.78 -4.53 -13.79
N PHE A 67 -12.56 -4.10 -14.09
CA PHE A 67 -12.07 -4.05 -15.48
C PHE A 67 -11.13 -5.19 -15.83
N LEU A 68 -10.49 -5.82 -14.85
CA LEU A 68 -9.50 -6.87 -15.10
C LEU A 68 -10.10 -8.27 -14.94
N LYS A 69 -9.89 -9.12 -15.95
CA LYS A 69 -10.24 -10.55 -15.88
C LYS A 69 -9.17 -11.29 -15.09
N ILE A 70 -9.25 -11.19 -13.77
CA ILE A 70 -8.32 -11.82 -12.83
C ILE A 70 -9.06 -12.73 -11.84
N ASP A 71 -8.30 -13.60 -11.17
CA ASP A 71 -8.82 -14.35 -10.03
C ASP A 71 -8.94 -13.40 -8.83
N LYS A 72 -10.18 -13.04 -8.54
CA LYS A 72 -10.54 -12.09 -7.48
C LYS A 72 -10.07 -12.59 -6.12
N TYR A 73 -10.18 -13.88 -5.83
CA TYR A 73 -9.83 -14.41 -4.50
C TYR A 73 -8.32 -14.38 -4.28
N SER A 74 -7.55 -14.85 -5.27
CA SER A 74 -6.08 -14.78 -5.23
C SER A 74 -5.58 -13.34 -5.15
N PHE A 75 -6.18 -12.41 -5.90
CA PHE A 75 -5.87 -10.99 -5.82
C PHE A 75 -6.13 -10.41 -4.43
N ILE A 76 -7.34 -10.59 -3.88
CA ILE A 76 -7.75 -10.03 -2.59
C ILE A 76 -6.88 -10.57 -1.46
N PHE A 77 -6.65 -11.88 -1.43
CA PHE A 77 -5.84 -12.53 -0.41
C PHE A 77 -4.39 -12.03 -0.44
N THR A 78 -3.76 -12.05 -1.61
CA THR A 78 -2.38 -11.54 -1.79
C THR A 78 -2.30 -10.06 -1.44
N PHE A 79 -3.26 -9.26 -1.92
CA PHE A 79 -3.30 -7.83 -1.66
C PHE A 79 -3.33 -7.55 -0.16
N PHE A 80 -4.19 -8.25 0.59
CA PHE A 80 -4.34 -8.07 2.02
C PHE A 80 -3.08 -8.46 2.81
N VAL A 81 -2.51 -9.64 2.51
CA VAL A 81 -1.29 -10.12 3.20
C VAL A 81 -0.12 -9.15 2.98
N ILE A 82 0.10 -8.75 1.72
CA ILE A 82 1.18 -7.82 1.37
C ILE A 82 0.92 -6.42 1.94
N TYR A 83 -0.34 -5.97 1.97
CA TYR A 83 -0.71 -4.68 2.57
C TYR A 83 -0.38 -4.64 4.06
N ILE A 84 -0.74 -5.69 4.82
CA ILE A 84 -0.40 -5.79 6.25
C ILE A 84 1.12 -5.76 6.44
N PHE A 85 1.86 -6.51 5.63
CA PHE A 85 3.32 -6.53 5.71
C PHE A 85 3.93 -5.14 5.54
N PHE A 86 3.50 -4.38 4.52
CA PHE A 86 3.96 -3.00 4.34
C PHE A 86 3.49 -2.08 5.47
N LEU A 87 2.27 -2.24 5.97
CA LEU A 87 1.76 -1.43 7.08
C LEU A 87 2.65 -1.56 8.32
N VAL A 88 3.11 -2.78 8.64
CA VAL A 88 4.06 -3.01 9.74
C VAL A 88 5.37 -2.25 9.51
N ILE A 89 5.94 -2.34 8.30
CA ILE A 89 7.17 -1.62 7.92
C ILE A 89 6.99 -0.11 8.06
N GLU A 90 5.86 0.43 7.64
CA GLU A 90 5.56 1.87 7.74
C GLU A 90 5.50 2.35 9.18
N ILE A 91 4.83 1.61 10.06
CA ILE A 91 4.76 1.93 11.49
C ILE A 91 6.17 1.93 12.09
N MET A 92 7.00 0.95 11.73
CA MET A 92 8.39 0.90 12.18
C MET A 92 9.21 2.10 11.67
N LEU A 93 9.05 2.49 10.41
CA LEU A 93 9.73 3.65 9.83
C LEU A 93 9.29 4.96 10.48
N LEU A 94 7.99 5.18 10.64
CA LEU A 94 7.45 6.37 11.31
C LEU A 94 7.89 6.46 12.76
N ARG A 95 7.94 5.33 13.49
CA ARG A 95 8.47 5.28 14.86
C ARG A 95 9.92 5.73 14.91
N ASN A 96 10.75 5.31 13.96
CA ASN A 96 12.15 5.72 13.90
C ASN A 96 12.31 7.21 13.55
N ILE A 97 11.44 7.76 12.71
CA ILE A 97 11.42 9.20 12.38
C ILE A 97 11.00 10.02 13.61
N GLY A 98 9.95 9.63 14.32
CA GLY A 98 9.44 10.34 15.50
C GLY A 98 10.33 10.21 16.74
N LYS A 99 11.21 9.21 16.79
CA LYS A 99 12.16 8.99 17.90
C LYS A 99 13.39 9.88 17.86
N LYS A 100 13.70 10.57 16.76
CA LYS A 100 14.82 11.53 16.75
C LYS A 100 14.45 12.70 17.67
N PRO A 101 15.03 12.78 18.89
CA PRO A 101 14.91 13.99 19.69
C PRO A 101 15.71 15.08 18.96
N LYS A 102 15.26 16.33 19.08
CA LYS A 102 16.07 17.49 18.72
C LYS A 102 17.43 17.44 19.40
#